data_AF-A0A9D9Y745-F1
#
_entry.id   AF-A0A9D9Y745-F1
#
_cell.length_a   1.000
_cell.length_b   1.000
_cell.length_c   1.000
_cell.angle_alpha   90.00
_cell.angle_beta   90.00
_cell.angle_gamma   90.00
#
_symmetry.space_group_name_H-M   'P 1'
#
loop_
_entity.id
_entity.type
_entity.pdbx_description
1 polymer ?
#
loop_
_entity_poly.entity_id
_entity_poly.type
_entity_poly.pdbx_seq_one_letter_code
_entity_poly.pdbx_strand_id
1 'polypeptide(L)'
;MRITTIITALVLVTILSCSKEDEWQTVSMTGSYTNTPDVSGGFHSISLPVGGTIQVPKKYKVGGSDNIVGNIDETKSTLEVKTVSINSLTGAFDLTFTIAIFDKNGDKVDYKGTGQSYTNGTGLSWQHFTEGTGKYDGISGWLNTSLVTNPTTGVHTITVLEGQATYIKQ
;
A
#
# COMPACT_ATOMS: atom_id res chain seq x y z
N MET A 1 39.09 -46.32 -4.11
CA MET A 1 38.72 -45.41 -3.00
C MET A 1 38.20 -44.05 -3.54
N ARG A 2 37.17 -44.06 -4.41
CA ARG A 2 36.61 -42.85 -5.05
C ARG A 2 35.07 -42.77 -5.03
N ILE A 3 34.40 -43.89 -4.73
CA ILE A 3 32.93 -43.96 -4.68
C ILE A 3 32.39 -43.42 -3.36
N THR A 4 33.10 -43.66 -2.25
CA THR A 4 32.71 -43.17 -0.91
C THR A 4 32.70 -41.64 -0.84
N THR A 5 33.63 -40.95 -1.49
CA THR A 5 33.74 -39.48 -1.44
C THR A 5 32.61 -38.77 -2.19
N ILE A 6 32.05 -39.38 -3.24
CA ILE A 6 30.95 -38.82 -4.03
C ILE A 6 29.63 -38.92 -3.25
N ILE A 7 29.41 -40.02 -2.54
CA ILE A 7 28.20 -40.21 -1.71
C ILE A 7 28.20 -39.22 -0.53
N THR A 8 29.35 -38.99 0.11
CA THR A 8 29.44 -38.01 1.21
C THR A 8 29.18 -36.57 0.73
N ALA A 9 29.65 -36.21 -0.46
CA ALA A 9 29.40 -34.89 -1.05
C ALA A 9 27.92 -34.70 -1.43
N LEU A 10 27.25 -35.73 -1.96
CA LEU A 10 25.85 -35.66 -2.35
C LEU A 10 24.91 -35.52 -1.14
N VAL A 11 25.22 -36.22 -0.04
CA VAL A 11 24.46 -36.10 1.21
C VAL A 11 24.64 -34.71 1.83
N LEU A 12 25.83 -34.11 1.76
CA LEU A 12 26.09 -32.77 2.31
C LEU A 12 25.31 -31.66 1.59
N VAL A 13 25.11 -31.78 0.27
CA VAL A 13 24.34 -30.81 -0.52
C VAL A 13 22.85 -30.86 -0.18
N THR A 14 22.30 -32.04 0.18
CA THR A 14 20.88 -32.18 0.55
C THR A 14 20.55 -31.65 1.96
N ILE A 15 21.52 -31.58 2.88
CA ILE A 15 21.29 -31.02 4.23
C ILE A 15 21.43 -29.50 4.26
N LEU A 16 22.15 -28.92 3.28
CA LEU A 16 22.34 -27.47 3.15
C LEU A 16 21.20 -26.78 2.38
N SER A 17 20.30 -27.52 1.72
CA SER A 17 19.13 -26.95 1.04
C SER A 17 17.88 -26.87 1.93
N CYS A 18 18.03 -26.96 3.25
CA CYS A 18 16.95 -26.71 4.19
C CYS A 18 16.72 -25.19 4.30
N SER A 19 16.32 -24.55 3.19
CA SER A 19 15.65 -23.26 3.26
C SER A 19 14.38 -23.47 4.07
N LYS A 20 14.18 -22.67 5.13
CA LYS A 20 12.86 -22.58 5.79
C LYS A 20 11.82 -22.48 4.67
N GLU A 21 10.85 -23.39 4.64
CA GLU A 21 9.69 -23.22 3.77
C GLU A 21 9.06 -21.87 4.08
N ASP A 22 8.76 -21.11 3.04
CA ASP A 22 8.07 -19.83 3.16
C ASP A 22 6.71 -20.09 3.82
N GLU A 23 6.59 -19.76 5.11
CA GLU A 23 5.34 -19.91 5.86
C GLU A 23 4.43 -18.73 5.49
N TRP A 24 3.55 -18.97 4.52
CA TRP A 24 2.49 -18.04 4.18
C TRP A 24 1.50 -17.92 5.33
N GLN A 25 1.20 -16.68 5.72
CA GLN A 25 0.18 -16.40 6.72
C GLN A 25 -0.86 -15.43 6.17
N THR A 26 -2.08 -15.54 6.69
CA THR A 26 -3.21 -14.67 6.35
C THR A 26 -3.75 -14.05 7.63
N VAL A 27 -3.84 -12.72 7.66
CA VAL A 27 -4.30 -11.98 8.84
C VAL A 27 -5.34 -10.93 8.46
N SER A 28 -6.23 -10.61 9.40
CA SER A 28 -7.15 -9.49 9.25
C SER A 28 -6.39 -8.17 9.38
N MET A 29 -6.71 -7.20 8.54
CA MET A 29 -6.06 -5.89 8.52
C MET A 29 -6.69 -4.94 9.54
N THR A 30 -5.87 -4.27 10.34
CA THR A 30 -6.30 -3.21 11.28
C THR A 30 -5.25 -2.11 11.33
N GLY A 31 -5.69 -0.85 11.41
CA GLY A 31 -4.76 0.27 11.47
C GLY A 31 -5.35 1.58 10.95
N SER A 32 -4.54 2.62 11.02
CA SER A 32 -4.86 3.93 10.47
C SER A 32 -3.60 4.64 9.97
N TYR A 33 -3.76 5.35 8.87
CA TYR A 33 -2.72 6.09 8.20
C TYR A 33 -3.07 7.57 8.10
N THR A 34 -2.06 8.43 8.20
CA THR A 34 -2.19 9.84 7.86
C THR A 34 -1.31 10.16 6.67
N ASN A 35 -1.91 10.67 5.60
CA ASN A 35 -1.24 11.05 4.36
C ASN A 35 -1.20 12.58 4.29
N THR A 36 -0.01 13.15 4.50
CA THR A 36 0.22 14.60 4.43
C THR A 36 0.78 14.95 3.04
N PRO A 37 0.13 15.84 2.26
CA PRO A 37 0.62 16.22 0.94
C PRO A 37 2.08 16.67 0.94
N ASP A 38 2.88 16.11 0.03
CA ASP A 38 4.23 16.62 -0.24
C ASP A 38 4.19 17.52 -1.48
N VAL A 39 4.10 18.83 -1.22
CA VAL A 39 4.03 19.85 -2.27
C VAL A 39 5.27 19.90 -3.16
N SER A 40 6.41 19.41 -2.68
CA SER A 40 7.66 19.35 -3.47
C SER A 40 7.64 18.26 -4.53
N GLY A 41 6.79 17.22 -4.35
CA GLY A 41 6.60 16.13 -5.31
C GLY A 41 5.77 16.51 -6.54
N GLY A 42 5.18 17.71 -6.55
CA GLY A 42 4.32 18.21 -7.63
C GLY A 42 2.92 17.58 -7.63
N PHE A 43 2.15 17.89 -8.67
CA PHE A 43 0.72 17.57 -8.74
C PHE A 43 0.34 16.93 -10.08
N HIS A 44 -0.61 15.99 -10.03
CA HIS A 44 -1.39 15.55 -11.17
C HIS A 44 -2.52 16.55 -11.41
N SER A 45 -2.64 17.06 -12.64
CA SER A 45 -3.77 17.88 -13.06
C SER A 45 -4.85 16.98 -13.64
N ILE A 46 -5.96 16.83 -12.92
CA ILE A 46 -7.08 15.97 -13.32
C ILE A 46 -8.22 16.85 -13.82
N SER A 47 -8.54 16.75 -15.11
CA SER A 47 -9.71 17.39 -15.69
C SER A 47 -10.98 16.70 -15.21
N LEU A 48 -11.94 17.49 -14.73
CA LEU A 48 -13.23 16.96 -14.30
C LEU A 48 -14.19 16.80 -15.50
N PRO A 49 -15.07 15.78 -15.49
CA PRO A 49 -16.04 15.57 -16.57
C PRO A 49 -16.98 16.76 -16.81
N VAL A 50 -17.29 17.52 -15.76
CA VAL A 50 -18.16 18.72 -15.81
C VAL A 50 -17.41 20.03 -16.10
N GLY A 51 -16.12 19.93 -16.48
CA GLY A 51 -15.23 21.07 -16.65
C GLY A 51 -14.48 21.44 -15.37
N GLY A 52 -13.34 22.11 -15.52
CA GLY A 52 -12.42 22.43 -14.44
C GLY A 52 -11.29 21.41 -14.25
N THR A 53 -10.36 21.73 -13.37
CA THR A 53 -9.18 20.88 -13.09
C THR A 53 -8.94 20.81 -11.58
N ILE A 54 -8.74 19.61 -11.04
CA ILE A 54 -8.29 19.39 -9.66
C ILE A 54 -6.80 19.07 -9.66
N GLN A 55 -6.07 19.61 -8.69
CA GLN A 55 -4.67 19.24 -8.44
C GLN A 55 -4.62 18.18 -7.35
N VAL A 56 -4.09 17.01 -7.69
CA VAL A 56 -3.86 15.92 -6.74
C VAL A 56 -2.36 15.80 -6.49
N PRO A 57 -1.87 15.88 -5.23
CA PRO A 57 -0.47 15.65 -4.93
C PRO A 57 0.03 14.32 -5.51
N LYS A 58 1.21 14.33 -6.15
CA LYS A 58 1.84 13.11 -6.65
C LYS A 58 2.42 12.26 -5.51
N LYS A 59 2.74 12.90 -4.39
CA LYS A 59 3.36 12.27 -3.23
C LYS A 59 2.75 12.77 -1.92
N TYR A 60 2.77 11.90 -0.93
CA TYR A 60 2.40 12.19 0.45
C TYR A 60 3.45 11.61 1.39
N LYS A 61 3.68 12.28 2.51
CA LYS A 61 4.35 11.69 3.67
C LYS A 61 3.33 10.85 4.44
N VAL A 62 3.71 9.64 4.81
CA VAL A 62 2.79 8.68 5.45
C VAL A 62 3.17 8.52 6.90
N GLY A 63 2.18 8.67 7.78
CA GLY A 63 2.29 8.37 9.20
C GLY A 63 1.26 7.36 9.66
N GLY A 64 1.38 6.94 10.92
CA GLY A 64 0.51 5.96 11.55
C GLY A 64 1.07 4.54 11.50
N SER A 65 0.17 3.56 11.55
CA SER A 65 0.55 2.16 11.56
C SER A 65 -0.61 1.25 11.18
N ASP A 66 -0.26 0.07 10.67
CA ASP A 66 -1.15 -1.08 10.64
C ASP A 66 -0.41 -2.32 11.16
N ASN A 67 -1.12 -3.43 11.25
CA ASN A 67 -0.59 -4.69 11.77
C ASN A 67 0.33 -5.46 10.79
N ILE A 68 0.57 -4.96 9.58
CA ILE A 68 1.45 -5.56 8.55
C ILE A 68 2.71 -4.75 8.35
N VAL A 69 2.54 -3.47 8.04
CA VAL A 69 3.61 -2.50 7.80
C VAL A 69 4.25 -2.08 9.13
N GLY A 70 3.52 -2.19 10.24
CA GLY A 70 3.98 -1.78 11.56
C GLY A 70 3.99 -0.26 11.69
N ASN A 71 4.85 0.26 12.57
CA ASN A 71 5.00 1.71 12.71
C ASN A 71 5.71 2.31 11.49
N ILE A 72 5.00 3.21 10.81
CA ILE A 72 5.51 3.98 9.69
C ILE A 72 6.32 5.18 10.22
N ASP A 73 7.52 5.40 9.67
CA ASP A 73 8.34 6.58 9.97
C ASP A 73 7.95 7.70 9.00
N GLU A 74 7.24 8.72 9.50
CA GLU A 74 6.76 9.87 8.72
C GLU A 74 7.84 10.66 7.98
N THR A 75 9.10 10.54 8.41
CA THR A 75 10.21 11.23 7.77
C THR A 75 10.79 10.48 6.58
N LYS A 76 10.49 9.17 6.47
CA LYS A 76 11.10 8.27 5.47
C LYS A 76 10.08 7.52 4.64
N SER A 77 8.85 7.42 5.11
CA SER A 77 7.80 6.64 4.47
C SER A 77 6.92 7.55 3.64
N THR A 78 6.58 7.09 2.43
CA THR A 78 5.89 7.92 1.45
C THR A 78 4.82 7.13 0.73
N LEU A 79 3.79 7.83 0.29
CA LEU A 79 2.80 7.31 -0.63
C LEU A 79 2.99 8.04 -1.96
N GLU A 80 3.13 7.28 -3.03
CA GLU A 80 3.20 7.81 -4.39
C GLU A 80 1.89 7.51 -5.13
N VAL A 81 1.30 8.54 -5.72
CA VAL A 81 0.12 8.42 -6.57
C VAL A 81 0.60 8.17 -8.01
N LYS A 82 0.44 6.94 -8.49
CA LYS A 82 0.80 6.58 -9.88
C LYS A 82 -0.26 7.09 -10.84
N THR A 83 -1.51 6.80 -10.55
CA THR A 83 -2.66 7.23 -11.34
C THR A 83 -3.83 7.55 -10.44
N VAL A 84 -4.63 8.53 -10.85
CA VAL A 84 -5.91 8.85 -10.25
C VAL A 84 -6.86 9.32 -11.33
N SER A 85 -8.11 8.90 -11.25
CA SER A 85 -9.19 9.32 -12.12
C SER A 85 -10.38 9.68 -11.24
N ILE A 86 -11.00 10.82 -11.55
CA ILE A 86 -12.09 11.39 -10.75
C ILE A 86 -13.31 11.54 -11.65
N ASN A 87 -14.44 10.98 -11.22
CA ASN A 87 -15.73 11.22 -11.83
C ASN A 87 -16.63 11.97 -10.85
N SER A 88 -17.08 13.17 -11.25
CA SER A 88 -17.92 14.01 -10.39
C SER A 88 -19.34 13.46 -10.32
N LEU A 89 -19.89 13.42 -9.10
CA LEU A 89 -21.29 13.11 -8.82
C LEU A 89 -21.92 14.28 -8.06
N THR A 90 -23.26 14.33 -8.00
CA THR A 90 -23.95 15.29 -7.14
C THR A 90 -23.66 14.96 -5.67
N GLY A 91 -22.90 15.80 -4.98
CA GLY A 91 -22.55 15.63 -3.56
C GLY A 91 -21.39 14.67 -3.28
N ALA A 92 -20.75 14.12 -4.32
CA ALA A 92 -19.63 13.18 -4.17
C ALA A 92 -18.71 13.14 -5.41
N PHE A 93 -17.65 12.36 -5.33
CA PHE A 93 -16.74 12.04 -6.41
C PHE A 93 -16.38 10.56 -6.34
N ASP A 94 -16.47 9.86 -7.46
CA ASP A 94 -15.90 8.52 -7.59
C ASP A 94 -14.43 8.63 -7.97
N LEU A 95 -13.63 7.76 -7.37
CA LEU A 95 -12.19 7.70 -7.51
C LEU A 95 -11.79 6.32 -8.03
N THR A 96 -10.88 6.28 -8.99
CA THR A 96 -10.09 5.07 -9.30
C THR A 96 -8.63 5.46 -9.22
N PHE A 97 -7.83 4.67 -8.51
CA PHE A 97 -6.44 5.03 -8.25
C PHE A 97 -5.51 3.83 -8.25
N THR A 98 -4.24 4.12 -8.49
CA THR A 98 -3.12 3.22 -8.23
C THR A 98 -2.08 3.98 -7.43
N ILE A 99 -1.67 3.41 -6.30
CA ILE A 99 -0.72 4.02 -5.37
C ILE A 99 0.36 3.01 -4.99
N ALA A 100 1.50 3.52 -4.52
CA ALA A 100 2.53 2.74 -3.84
C ALA A 100 2.75 3.33 -2.45
N ILE A 101 2.82 2.50 -1.41
CA ILE A 101 3.24 2.92 -0.08
C ILE A 101 4.62 2.32 0.17
N PHE A 102 5.60 3.19 0.45
CA PHE A 102 6.96 2.84 0.79
C PHE A 102 7.14 2.98 2.30
N ASP A 103 7.75 1.98 2.91
CA ASP A 103 8.18 2.05 4.30
C ASP A 103 9.53 2.76 4.44
N LYS A 104 10.00 2.90 5.68
CA LYS A 104 11.25 3.59 6.01
C LYS A 104 12.53 2.97 5.41
N ASN A 105 12.47 1.69 5.03
CA ASN A 105 13.59 0.94 4.46
C ASN A 105 13.55 0.97 2.92
N GLY A 106 12.48 1.52 2.33
CA GLY A 106 12.25 1.55 0.88
C GLY A 106 11.52 0.32 0.35
N ASP A 107 11.10 -0.60 1.22
CA ASP A 107 10.21 -1.69 0.84
C ASP A 107 8.83 -1.11 0.50
N LYS A 108 8.16 -1.62 -0.53
CA LYS A 108 6.86 -1.07 -0.96
C LYS A 108 5.77 -2.11 -1.07
N VAL A 109 4.55 -1.59 -1.01
CA VAL A 109 3.32 -2.28 -1.37
C VAL A 109 2.57 -1.44 -2.39
N ASP A 110 2.18 -2.05 -3.50
CA ASP A 110 1.38 -1.43 -4.55
C ASP A 110 -0.10 -1.77 -4.39
N TYR A 111 -0.95 -0.75 -4.49
CA TYR A 111 -2.39 -0.88 -4.36
C TYR A 111 -3.08 -0.38 -5.61
N LYS A 112 -4.18 -1.06 -5.97
CA LYS A 112 -5.18 -0.55 -6.89
C LYS A 112 -6.51 -0.50 -6.17
N GLY A 113 -7.22 0.61 -6.30
CA GLY A 113 -8.46 0.80 -5.58
C GLY A 113 -9.47 1.68 -6.29
N THR A 114 -10.68 1.62 -5.77
CA THR A 114 -11.76 2.54 -6.07
C THR A 114 -12.23 3.18 -4.76
N GLY A 115 -12.90 4.31 -4.84
CA GLY A 115 -13.50 4.91 -3.66
C GLY A 115 -14.51 5.98 -4.03
N GLN A 116 -15.21 6.44 -3.02
CA GLN A 116 -16.12 7.56 -3.12
C GLN A 116 -15.75 8.58 -2.04
N SER A 117 -15.55 9.83 -2.45
CA SER A 117 -15.33 10.95 -1.55
C SER A 117 -16.51 11.89 -1.59
N TYR A 118 -17.00 12.30 -0.43
CA TYR A 118 -18.16 13.16 -0.26
C TYR A 118 -17.75 14.61 -0.05
N THR A 119 -18.64 15.54 -0.36
CA THR A 119 -18.36 16.99 -0.23
C THR A 119 -18.14 17.46 1.20
N ASN A 120 -18.52 16.67 2.20
CA ASN A 120 -18.23 16.93 3.62
C ASN A 120 -16.80 16.49 4.03
N GLY A 121 -15.98 16.03 3.08
CA GLY A 121 -14.60 15.62 3.32
C GLY A 121 -14.43 14.18 3.80
N THR A 122 -15.51 13.41 3.93
CA THR A 122 -15.41 11.97 4.24
C THR A 122 -15.32 11.13 2.97
N GLY A 123 -15.00 9.85 3.11
CA GLY A 123 -15.04 8.91 2.01
C GLY A 123 -14.91 7.47 2.46
N LEU A 124 -15.13 6.58 1.50
CA LEU A 124 -14.91 5.14 1.60
C LEU A 124 -14.06 4.68 0.43
N SER A 125 -13.20 3.69 0.64
CA SER A 125 -12.41 3.13 -0.46
C SER A 125 -12.23 1.63 -0.30
N TRP A 126 -12.15 0.96 -1.44
CA TRP A 126 -11.84 -0.46 -1.57
C TRP A 126 -10.55 -0.60 -2.35
N GLN A 127 -9.61 -1.36 -1.80
CA GLN A 127 -8.26 -1.46 -2.31
C GLN A 127 -7.82 -2.92 -2.33
N HIS A 128 -6.97 -3.26 -3.30
CA HIS A 128 -6.34 -4.56 -3.40
C HIS A 128 -4.83 -4.40 -3.48
N PHE A 129 -4.11 -5.27 -2.79
CA PHE A 129 -2.67 -5.42 -2.99
C PHE A 129 -2.45 -5.99 -4.39
N THR A 130 -1.56 -5.37 -5.16
CA THR A 130 -1.25 -5.78 -6.53
C THR A 130 0.14 -6.37 -6.66
N GLU A 131 1.09 -5.86 -5.87
CA GLU A 131 2.47 -6.31 -5.81
C GLU A 131 3.11 -5.78 -4.52
N GLY A 132 4.22 -6.37 -4.10
CA GLY A 132 5.09 -5.82 -3.06
C GLY A 132 6.54 -6.15 -3.37
N THR A 133 7.46 -5.45 -2.72
CA THR A 133 8.91 -5.73 -2.84
C THR A 133 9.56 -5.77 -1.48
N GLY A 134 10.77 -6.34 -1.43
CA GLY A 134 11.49 -6.50 -0.18
C GLY A 134 10.74 -7.42 0.76
N LYS A 135 10.40 -6.95 1.98
CA LYS A 135 9.64 -7.79 2.91
C LYS A 135 8.20 -8.09 2.53
N TYR A 136 7.66 -7.37 1.55
CA TYR A 136 6.29 -7.55 1.08
C TYR A 136 6.20 -8.35 -0.22
N ASP A 137 7.30 -8.99 -0.64
CA ASP A 137 7.29 -9.80 -1.86
C ASP A 137 6.19 -10.86 -1.80
N GLY A 138 5.43 -10.96 -2.90
CA GLY A 138 4.28 -11.85 -3.02
C GLY A 138 3.03 -11.50 -2.18
N ILE A 139 2.97 -10.33 -1.54
CA ILE A 139 1.77 -9.91 -0.77
C ILE A 139 0.51 -9.88 -1.64
N SER A 140 -0.61 -10.33 -1.08
CA SER A 140 -1.93 -10.29 -1.72
C SER A 140 -3.04 -10.03 -0.70
N GLY A 141 -4.24 -9.69 -1.18
CA GLY A 141 -5.40 -9.42 -0.32
C GLY A 141 -6.15 -8.12 -0.66
N TRP A 142 -6.86 -7.57 0.33
CA TRP A 142 -7.79 -6.46 0.13
C TRP A 142 -8.03 -5.65 1.40
N LEU A 143 -8.52 -4.43 1.22
CA LEU A 143 -8.86 -3.48 2.27
C LEU A 143 -10.16 -2.74 1.92
N ASN A 144 -10.98 -2.50 2.94
CA ASN A 144 -12.04 -1.50 2.93
C ASN A 144 -11.68 -0.45 3.98
N THR A 145 -11.69 0.81 3.59
CA THR A 145 -11.22 1.90 4.45
C THR A 145 -12.21 3.05 4.45
N SER A 146 -12.24 3.77 5.57
CA SER A 146 -12.79 5.12 5.61
C SER A 146 -11.69 6.15 5.39
N LEU A 147 -12.11 7.34 4.96
CA LEU A 147 -11.26 8.49 4.71
C LEU A 147 -11.89 9.72 5.34
N VAL A 148 -11.07 10.55 5.99
CA VAL A 148 -11.42 11.90 6.43
C VAL A 148 -10.35 12.85 5.92
N THR A 149 -10.75 13.85 5.15
CA THR A 149 -9.87 14.88 4.62
C THR A 149 -10.03 16.16 5.43
N ASN A 150 -8.93 16.70 5.92
CA ASN A 150 -8.91 18.07 6.42
C ASN A 150 -8.93 19.04 5.23
N PRO A 151 -10.01 19.81 5.02
CA PRO A 151 -10.13 20.66 3.83
C PRO A 151 -9.15 21.83 3.84
N THR A 152 -8.59 22.19 4.99
CA THR A 152 -7.64 23.30 5.12
C THR A 152 -6.22 22.87 4.77
N THR A 153 -5.81 21.67 5.19
CA THR A 153 -4.43 21.19 5.01
C THR A 153 -4.27 20.17 3.88
N GLY A 154 -5.37 19.58 3.41
CA GLY A 154 -5.35 18.47 2.46
C GLY A 154 -4.85 17.15 3.06
N VAL A 155 -4.64 17.09 4.38
CA VAL A 155 -4.23 15.86 5.06
C VAL A 155 -5.40 14.87 5.04
N HIS A 156 -5.12 13.63 4.63
CA HIS A 156 -6.08 12.53 4.67
C HIS A 156 -5.76 11.61 5.84
N THR A 157 -6.76 11.32 6.67
CA THR A 157 -6.70 10.21 7.63
C THR A 157 -7.49 9.04 7.06
N ILE A 158 -6.81 7.92 6.85
CA ILE A 158 -7.38 6.68 6.34
C ILE A 158 -7.47 5.70 7.49
N THR A 159 -8.60 5.03 7.66
CA THR A 159 -8.79 4.02 8.71
C THR A 159 -9.25 2.72 8.07
N VAL A 160 -8.57 1.62 8.38
CA VAL A 160 -8.99 0.29 7.93
C VAL A 160 -10.25 -0.10 8.69
N LEU A 161 -11.33 -0.36 7.96
CA LEU A 161 -12.60 -0.86 8.51
C LEU A 161 -12.57 -2.38 8.58
N GLU A 162 -12.12 -3.00 7.49
CA GLU A 162 -11.96 -4.43 7.34
C GLU A 162 -10.96 -4.70 6.21
N GLY A 163 -10.44 -5.92 6.18
CA GLY A 163 -9.53 -6.35 5.12
C GLY A 163 -8.73 -7.56 5.55
N GLN A 164 -7.95 -8.07 4.60
CA GLN A 164 -7.12 -9.24 4.80
C GLN A 164 -5.84 -9.09 3.97
N ALA A 165 -4.71 -9.48 4.55
CA ALA A 165 -3.45 -9.61 3.82
C ALA A 165 -2.91 -11.03 3.98
N THR A 166 -2.36 -11.54 2.89
CA THR A 166 -1.60 -12.80 2.83
C THR A 166 -0.18 -12.49 2.39
N TYR A 167 0.80 -12.94 3.16
CA TYR A 167 2.22 -12.63 2.94
C TYR A 167 3.12 -13.70 3.56
N ILE A 168 4.38 -13.74 3.14
CA ILE A 168 5.39 -14.63 3.70
C ILE A 168 5.82 -14.10 5.08
N LYS A 169 5.75 -14.95 6.10
CA LYS A 169 6.20 -14.62 7.45
C LYS A 169 7.73 -14.50 7.49
N GLN A 170 8.20 -13.32 7.87
CA GLN A 170 9.63 -13.03 8.07
C GLN A 170 10.11 -13.44 9.47
#